data_AF-A0A0J9VRA7-F1
#
_entry.id   AF-A0A0J9VRA7-F1
#
_cell.length_a   1.000
_cell.length_b   1.000
_cell.length_c   1.000
_cell.angle_alpha   90.00
_cell.angle_beta   90.00
_cell.angle_gamma   90.00
#
_symmetry.space_group_name_H-M   'P 1'
#
loop_
_entity.id
_entity.type
_entity.pdbx_description
1 polymer ?
#
loop_
_entity_poly.entity_id
_entity_poly.type
_entity_poly.pdbx_seq_one_letter_code
_entity_poly.pdbx_strand_id
1 'polypeptide(L)'
;MPLRTKTEIAIELVNVRGEIDRVATDIKDASWEIQEVLARKMAAESIVSGNFGKDEKVVAQQQCHEICIQLAGLYRKQDRREQDLDNLKRKETRLSSQLQSAN
;
A
#
# COMPACT_ATOMS: atom_id res chain seq x y z
N MET A 1 27.60 13.10 19.88
CA MET A 1 26.12 13.17 19.77
C MET A 1 25.56 13.02 21.17
N PRO A 2 24.68 13.93 21.64
CA PRO A 2 24.05 13.74 22.94
C PRO A 2 23.16 12.48 22.92
N LEU A 3 23.22 11.69 23.98
CA LEU A 3 22.34 10.55 24.20
C LEU A 3 20.90 11.05 24.32
N ARG A 4 19.98 10.50 23.53
CA ARG A 4 18.54 10.80 23.67
C ARG A 4 18.07 10.43 25.06
N THR A 5 17.22 11.28 25.64
CA THR A 5 16.62 11.01 26.94
C THR A 5 15.57 9.90 26.83
N LYS A 6 15.33 9.19 27.94
CA LYS A 6 14.30 8.15 28.02
C LYS A 6 12.91 8.64 27.59
N THR A 7 12.57 9.87 27.97
CA THR A 7 11.32 10.54 27.61
C THR A 7 11.23 10.79 26.10
N GLU A 8 12.33 11.25 25.47
CA GLU A 8 12.38 11.45 24.01
C GLU A 8 12.18 10.13 23.25
N ILE A 9 12.80 9.04 23.71
CA ILE A 9 12.63 7.70 23.11
C ILE A 9 11.18 7.23 23.25
N ALA A 10 10.55 7.43 24.41
CA ALA A 10 9.15 7.06 24.64
C ALA A 10 8.17 7.86 23.76
N ILE A 11 8.37 9.17 23.62
CA ILE A 11 7.55 10.03 22.75
C ILE A 11 7.69 9.58 21.29
N GLU A 12 8.91 9.34 20.81
CA GLU A 12 9.10 8.90 19.43
C GLU A 12 8.50 7.51 19.18
N LEU A 13 8.56 6.61 20.18
CA LEU A 13 7.95 5.29 20.07
C LEU A 13 6.42 5.38 19.89
N VAL A 14 5.75 6.28 20.63
CA VAL A 14 4.31 6.54 20.46
C VAL A 14 4.01 7.07 19.06
N ASN A 15 4.81 8.04 18.58
CA ASN A 15 4.62 8.59 17.24
C ASN A 15 4.80 7.54 16.14
N VAL A 16 5.86 6.73 16.23
CA VAL A 16 6.12 5.66 15.25
C VAL A 16 5.00 4.62 15.25
N ARG A 17 4.47 4.25 16.41
CA ARG A 17 3.31 3.34 16.49
C ARG A 17 2.06 3.94 15.83
N GLY A 18 1.79 5.23 16.06
CA GLY A 18 0.70 5.92 15.39
C GLY A 18 0.88 6.01 13.86
N GLU A 19 2.11 6.18 13.38
CA GLU A 19 2.42 6.12 11.94
C GLU A 19 2.24 4.72 11.36
N ILE A 20 2.65 3.67 12.08
CA ILE A 20 2.42 2.27 11.71
C ILE A 20 0.92 2.00 11.49
N ASP A 21 0.08 2.41 12.44
CA ASP A 21 -1.38 2.17 12.36
C ASP A 21 -2.01 2.89 11.16
N ARG A 22 -1.57 4.13 10.88
CA ARG A 22 -2.01 4.89 9.71
C ARG A 22 -1.61 4.20 8.41
N VAL A 23 -0.33 3.84 8.26
CA VAL A 23 0.17 3.19 7.03
C VAL A 23 -0.49 1.82 6.84
N ALA A 24 -0.71 1.06 7.91
CA ALA A 24 -1.43 -0.21 7.83
C ALA A 24 -2.88 -0.03 7.34
N THR A 25 -3.55 1.04 7.77
CA THR A 25 -4.90 1.38 7.29
C THR A 25 -4.86 1.78 5.81
N ASP A 26 -3.92 2.65 5.42
CA ASP A 26 -3.74 3.07 4.02
C ASP A 26 -3.45 1.88 3.08
N ILE A 27 -2.69 0.88 3.53
CA ILE A 27 -2.42 -0.36 2.76
C ILE A 27 -3.72 -1.15 2.56
N LYS A 28 -4.56 -1.25 3.61
CA LYS A 28 -5.83 -1.95 3.53
C LYS A 28 -6.78 -1.26 2.56
N ASP A 29 -6.89 0.05 2.61
CA ASP A 29 -7.75 0.84 1.72
C ASP A 29 -7.25 0.76 0.27
N ALA A 30 -5.93 0.81 0.05
CA ALA A 30 -5.33 0.62 -1.27
C ALA A 30 -5.58 -0.79 -1.84
N SER A 31 -5.60 -1.81 -0.98
CA SER A 31 -5.92 -3.18 -1.39
C SER A 31 -7.35 -3.28 -1.92
N TRP A 32 -8.30 -2.58 -1.30
CA TRP A 32 -9.68 -2.47 -1.80
C TRP A 32 -9.74 -1.77 -3.16
N GLU A 33 -9.02 -0.65 -3.32
CA GLU A 33 -8.94 0.05 -4.61
C GLU A 33 -8.41 -0.86 -5.73
N ILE A 34 -7.36 -1.63 -5.45
CA ILE A 34 -6.79 -2.60 -6.41
C ILE A 34 -7.80 -3.68 -6.78
N GLN A 35 -8.53 -4.22 -5.82
CA GLN A 35 -9.57 -5.23 -6.08
C GLN A 35 -10.70 -4.67 -6.94
N GLU A 36 -11.13 -3.43 -6.71
CA GLU A 36 -12.16 -2.78 -7.50
C GLU A 36 -11.71 -2.56 -8.95
N VAL A 37 -10.46 -2.14 -9.16
CA VAL A 37 -9.89 -1.96 -10.50
C VAL A 37 -9.70 -3.33 -11.20
N LEU A 38 -9.32 -4.38 -10.48
CA LEU A 38 -9.28 -5.74 -11.00
C LEU A 38 -10.65 -6.24 -11.45
N ALA A 39 -11.72 -5.93 -10.69
CA ALA A 39 -13.08 -6.28 -11.09
C ALA A 39 -13.47 -5.61 -12.42
N ARG A 40 -13.12 -4.34 -12.59
CA ARG A 40 -13.31 -3.61 -13.86
C ARG A 40 -12.51 -4.24 -15.01
N LYS A 41 -11.27 -4.68 -14.76
CA LYS A 41 -10.47 -5.41 -15.74
C LYS A 41 -11.16 -6.69 -16.20
N MET A 42 -11.62 -7.51 -15.25
CA MET A 42 -12.31 -8.77 -15.56
C MET A 42 -13.59 -8.54 -16.37
N ALA A 43 -14.35 -7.48 -16.07
CA ALA A 43 -15.53 -7.11 -16.85
C ALA A 43 -15.18 -6.76 -18.31
N ALA A 44 -14.13 -5.96 -18.52
CA ALA A 44 -13.66 -5.62 -19.86
C ALA A 44 -13.12 -6.87 -20.61
N GLU A 45 -12.34 -7.73 -19.94
CA GLU A 45 -11.85 -8.99 -20.52
C GLU A 45 -12.98 -9.95 -20.92
N SER A 46 -14.07 -9.96 -20.15
CA SER A 46 -15.28 -10.71 -20.50
C SER A 46 -15.93 -10.21 -21.79
N ILE A 47 -15.94 -8.89 -22.03
CA ILE A 47 -16.44 -8.31 -23.29
C ILE A 47 -15.53 -8.69 -24.46
N VAL A 48 -14.21 -8.61 -24.29
CA VAL A 48 -13.25 -8.96 -25.34
C VAL A 48 -13.39 -10.44 -25.77
N SER A 49 -13.50 -11.34 -24.79
CA SER A 49 -13.59 -12.79 -25.01
C SER A 49 -15.00 -13.27 -25.39
N GLY A 50 -16.05 -12.52 -25.03
CA GLY A 50 -17.45 -12.88 -25.26
C GLY A 50 -17.96 -12.68 -26.68
N ASN A 51 -19.26 -12.87 -26.88
CA ASN A 51 -19.92 -12.73 -28.18
C ASN A 51 -20.44 -11.29 -28.41
N PHE A 52 -19.53 -10.32 -28.34
CA PHE A 52 -19.81 -8.89 -28.55
C PHE A 52 -19.40 -8.44 -29.96
N GLY A 53 -19.94 -7.30 -30.40
CA GLY A 53 -19.61 -6.68 -31.67
C GLY A 53 -18.15 -6.25 -31.75
N LYS A 54 -17.62 -6.11 -32.98
CA LYS A 54 -16.21 -5.76 -33.20
C LYS A 54 -15.84 -4.44 -32.53
N ASP A 55 -16.70 -3.43 -32.63
CA ASP A 55 -16.44 -2.11 -32.06
C ASP A 55 -16.44 -2.15 -30.52
N GLU A 56 -17.35 -2.91 -29.92
CA GLU A 56 -17.42 -3.11 -28.46
C GLU A 56 -16.14 -3.81 -27.94
N LYS A 57 -15.64 -4.80 -28.69
CA LYS A 57 -14.39 -5.48 -28.35
C LYS A 57 -13.18 -4.56 -28.45
N VAL A 58 -13.14 -3.68 -29.45
CA VAL A 58 -12.05 -2.68 -29.59
C VAL A 58 -12.05 -1.71 -28.41
N VAL A 59 -13.22 -1.22 -28.00
CA VAL A 59 -13.35 -0.36 -26.82
C VAL A 59 -12.93 -1.10 -25.55
N ALA A 60 -13.37 -2.34 -25.37
CA ALA A 60 -13.00 -3.14 -24.19
C ALA A 60 -11.50 -3.47 -24.14
N GLN A 61 -10.86 -3.71 -25.29
CA GLN A 61 -9.40 -3.88 -25.36
C GLN A 61 -8.65 -2.63 -24.92
N GLN A 62 -9.10 -1.45 -25.36
CA GLN A 62 -8.54 -0.18 -24.95
C GLN A 62 -8.71 0.04 -23.43
N GLN A 63 -9.89 -0.26 -22.89
CA GLN A 63 -10.15 -0.21 -21.45
C GLN A 63 -9.23 -1.16 -20.66
N CYS A 64 -9.04 -2.41 -21.13
CA CYS A 64 -8.11 -3.35 -20.51
C CYS A 64 -6.68 -2.79 -20.47
N HIS A 65 -6.22 -2.13 -21.53
CA HIS A 65 -4.89 -1.54 -21.58
C HIS A 65 -4.74 -0.41 -20.54
N GLU A 66 -5.69 0.51 -20.48
CA GLU A 66 -5.70 1.62 -19.52
C GLU A 66 -5.77 1.12 -18.07
N ILE A 67 -6.62 0.12 -17.81
CA ILE A 67 -6.74 -0.52 -16.50
C ILE A 67 -5.43 -1.20 -16.09
N CYS A 68 -4.73 -1.87 -17.02
CA CYS A 68 -3.42 -2.46 -16.73
C CYS A 68 -2.39 -1.40 -16.29
N ILE A 69 -2.37 -0.24 -16.95
CA ILE A 69 -1.50 0.88 -16.57
C ILE A 69 -1.85 1.38 -15.16
N GLN A 70 -3.15 1.54 -14.87
CA GLN A 70 -3.63 1.95 -13.55
C GLN A 70 -3.21 0.95 -12.46
N LEU A 71 -3.44 -0.35 -12.66
CA LEU A 71 -3.04 -1.41 -11.73
C LEU A 71 -1.53 -1.42 -11.48
N ALA A 72 -0.71 -1.27 -12.52
CA ALA A 72 0.74 -1.18 -12.37
C ALA A 72 1.16 0.06 -11.54
N GLY A 73 0.41 1.15 -11.62
CA GLY A 73 0.59 2.32 -10.74
C GLY A 73 0.22 2.02 -9.29
N LEU A 74 -0.91 1.35 -9.05
CA LEU A 74 -1.39 1.01 -7.72
C LEU A 74 -0.47 0.00 -7.01
N TYR A 75 -0.06 -1.07 -7.68
CA TYR A 75 0.87 -2.05 -7.11
C TYR A 75 2.21 -1.42 -6.72
N ARG A 76 2.76 -0.52 -7.54
CA ARG A 76 3.99 0.21 -7.18
C ARG A 76 3.82 1.10 -5.95
N LYS A 77 2.66 1.72 -5.77
CA LYS A 77 2.36 2.51 -4.56
C LYS A 77 2.20 1.60 -3.35
N GLN A 78 1.54 0.45 -3.51
CA GLN A 78 1.36 -0.52 -2.43
C GLN A 78 2.70 -1.09 -1.95
N ASP A 79 3.57 -1.52 -2.87
CA ASP A 79 4.91 -2.03 -2.54
C ASP A 79 5.73 -0.99 -1.75
N ARG A 80 5.68 0.29 -2.14
CA ARG A 80 6.32 1.36 -1.37
C ARG A 80 5.75 1.51 0.04
N ARG A 81 4.43 1.47 0.20
CA ARG A 81 3.79 1.55 1.53
C ARG A 81 4.16 0.36 2.41
N GLU A 82 4.26 -0.83 1.83
CA GLU A 82 4.70 -2.04 2.55
C GLU A 82 6.16 -1.93 3.00
N GLN A 83 7.04 -1.40 2.14
CA GLN A 83 8.43 -1.09 2.52
C GLN A 83 8.50 -0.05 3.64
N ASP A 84 7.69 1.02 3.57
CA ASP A 84 7.62 2.03 4.62
C ASP A 84 7.13 1.45 5.95
N LEU A 85 6.11 0.58 5.93
CA LEU A 85 5.62 -0.11 7.11
C LEU A 85 6.69 -0.98 7.76
N ASP A 86 7.45 -1.74 6.96
CA ASP A 86 8.55 -2.57 7.45
C ASP A 86 9.67 -1.72 8.08
N ASN A 87 10.00 -0.58 7.47
CA ASN A 87 10.97 0.37 8.02
C ASN A 87 10.49 0.95 9.35
N LEU A 88 9.21 1.31 9.46
CA LEU A 88 8.62 1.80 10.70
C LEU A 88 8.62 0.72 11.79
N LYS A 89 8.27 -0.53 11.48
CA LYS A 89 8.34 -1.65 12.42
C LYS A 89 9.75 -1.91 12.93
N ARG A 90 10.76 -1.86 12.04
CA ARG A 90 12.18 -1.95 12.45
C ARG A 90 12.58 -0.81 13.37
N LYS A 91 12.12 0.41 13.07
CA LYS A 91 12.35 1.60 13.91
C LYS A 91 11.70 1.45 15.29
N GLU A 92 10.46 0.97 15.34
CA GLU A 92 9.71 0.67 16.56
C GLU A 92 10.47 -0.35 17.43
N THR A 93 10.93 -1.45 16.84
CA THR A 93 11.70 -2.48 17.55
C THR A 93 12.97 -1.90 18.14
N ARG A 94 13.72 -1.11 17.36
CA ARG A 94 14.95 -0.45 17.82
C ARG A 94 14.69 0.50 18.98
N LEU A 95 13.66 1.35 18.88
CA LEU A 95 13.30 2.31 19.94
C LEU A 95 12.85 1.58 21.21
N SER A 96 12.06 0.51 21.07
CA SER A 96 11.65 -0.34 22.18
C SER A 96 12.86 -0.96 22.91
N SER A 97 13.83 -1.51 22.17
CA SER A 97 15.06 -2.04 22.77
C SER A 97 15.89 -0.96 23.47
N GLN A 98 16.02 0.23 22.85
CA GLN A 98 16.72 1.36 23.47
C GLN A 98 16.07 1.79 24.78
N LEU A 99 14.73 1.87 24.81
CA LEU A 99 13.97 2.24 26.00
C LEU A 99 14.13 1.21 27.13
N GLN A 100 14.16 -0.07 26.79
CA GLN A 100 14.41 -1.15 27.75
C GLN A 100 15.83 -1.12 28.30
N SER A 101 16.84 -0.82 27.48
CA SER A 101 18.24 -0.72 27.91
C SER A 101 18.57 0.55 28.70
N ALA A 102 17.69 1.57 28.62
CA ALA A 102 17.77 2.81 29.39
C ALA A 102 17.04 2.71 30.75
N ASN A 103 16.55 1.52 31.12
CA ASN A 103 16.05 1.19 32.45
C ASN A 103 17.16 0.64 33.35
#